data_AF-A0A2S9YEZ0-F1
#
_entry.id   AF-A0A2S9YEZ0-F1
#
_cell.length_a   1.000
_cell.length_b   1.000
_cell.length_c   1.000
_cell.angle_alpha   90.00
_cell.angle_beta   90.00
_cell.angle_gamma   90.00
#
_symmetry.space_group_name_H-M   'P 1'
#
loop_
_entity.id
_entity.type
_entity.pdbx_description
1 polymer ?
#
loop_
_entity_poly.entity_id
_entity_poly.type
_entity_poly.pdbx_seq_one_letter_code
_entity_poly.pdbx_strand_id
1 'polypeptide(L)'
;MSPPPISYIAALISGFLLSACSAFFVPDFEDDGVHRCDLTSDCPELEDNRYVAVCVLPEQLSAGAAKICSSDYDTVPCAATAYGPNHPLTRAYADAFNDPARYGVCPTELLGSSGCGPSPDGCEAGLVLNVYGTCIDPEVDPNAIGAGQLPLEDVLGQDVKDQFCRSYFCDERFVCSHRGSQPRCVPCDPDRYFSRAGCGTLYVQGEVSSVYLDVEATGNCAGDLPTNEIQIGRL
;
A
#
# COMPACT_ATOMS: atom_id res chain seq x y z
N MET A 1 70.79 -58.36 -47.68
CA MET A 1 69.35 -58.34 -47.39
C MET A 1 68.99 -56.92 -46.93
N SER A 2 68.22 -56.17 -47.72
CA SER A 2 67.43 -54.99 -47.27
C SER A 2 66.14 -55.47 -46.59
N PRO A 3 65.49 -54.74 -45.64
CA PRO A 3 64.66 -53.55 -45.91
C PRO A 3 64.76 -52.40 -44.84
N PRO A 4 64.01 -51.28 -45.00
CA PRO A 4 64.33 -49.94 -44.46
C PRO A 4 63.31 -49.40 -43.41
N PRO A 5 62.88 -48.10 -43.39
CA PRO A 5 62.95 -47.15 -42.27
C PRO A 5 61.58 -46.87 -41.60
N ILE A 6 61.52 -46.24 -40.40
CA ILE A 6 60.28 -45.59 -39.91
C ILE A 6 60.58 -44.29 -39.14
N SER A 7 60.13 -43.19 -39.74
CA SER A 7 59.95 -41.84 -39.18
C SER A 7 58.75 -41.75 -38.20
N TYR A 8 58.59 -40.57 -37.59
CA TYR A 8 57.37 -39.90 -37.09
C TYR A 8 57.43 -39.51 -35.61
N ILE A 9 57.78 -38.23 -35.33
CA ILE A 9 56.86 -37.10 -35.03
C ILE A 9 56.02 -37.35 -33.77
N ALA A 10 56.37 -36.64 -32.69
CA ALA A 10 55.46 -36.26 -31.60
C ALA A 10 55.92 -34.87 -31.11
N ALA A 11 55.38 -33.81 -31.71
CA ALA A 11 54.20 -33.07 -31.22
C ALA A 11 54.56 -32.11 -30.08
N LEU A 12 54.91 -30.88 -30.48
CA LEU A 12 54.87 -29.68 -29.65
C LEU A 12 53.48 -29.52 -29.05
N ILE A 13 53.35 -29.73 -27.73
CA ILE A 13 52.17 -29.32 -26.97
C ILE A 13 52.32 -27.81 -26.73
N SER A 14 51.86 -27.02 -27.70
CA SER A 14 51.57 -25.61 -27.47
C SER A 14 50.34 -25.51 -26.58
N GLY A 15 50.56 -25.32 -25.27
CA GLY A 15 49.50 -25.01 -24.32
C GLY A 15 48.88 -23.66 -24.66
N PHE A 16 47.75 -23.68 -25.37
CA PHE A 16 46.85 -22.55 -25.45
C PHE A 16 46.23 -22.34 -24.07
N LEU A 17 46.78 -21.39 -23.31
CA LEU A 17 46.08 -20.73 -22.20
C LEU A 17 44.97 -19.87 -22.83
N LEU A 18 43.83 -20.50 -23.16
CA LEU A 18 42.61 -19.77 -23.40
C LEU A 18 42.18 -19.21 -22.04
N SER A 19 42.44 -17.92 -21.85
CA SER A 19 41.73 -17.12 -20.87
C SER A 19 40.25 -17.15 -21.25
N ALA A 20 39.53 -18.14 -20.73
CA ALA A 20 38.08 -18.14 -20.79
C ALA A 20 37.61 -17.01 -19.88
N CYS A 21 37.46 -15.81 -20.45
CA CYS A 21 36.51 -14.85 -19.94
C CYS A 21 35.15 -15.55 -20.02
N SER A 22 34.71 -16.14 -18.92
CA SER A 22 33.31 -16.57 -18.78
C SER A 22 32.47 -15.30 -18.89
N ALA A 23 32.00 -15.03 -20.10
CA ALA A 23 31.00 -14.02 -20.37
C ALA A 23 29.72 -14.51 -19.67
N PHE A 24 29.47 -13.97 -18.48
CA PHE A 24 28.18 -14.09 -17.84
C PHE A 24 27.24 -13.20 -18.62
N PHE A 25 26.56 -13.77 -19.61
CA PHE A 25 25.43 -13.10 -20.24
C PHE A 25 24.32 -13.03 -19.20
N VAL A 26 23.96 -11.81 -18.84
CA VAL A 26 22.72 -11.55 -18.14
C VAL A 26 21.61 -11.95 -19.14
N PRO A 27 20.67 -12.84 -18.78
CA PRO A 27 19.57 -13.21 -19.68
C PRO A 27 18.81 -11.98 -20.15
N ASP A 28 18.31 -11.97 -21.39
CA ASP A 28 17.43 -10.91 -21.87
C ASP A 28 15.98 -11.18 -21.44
N PHE A 29 15.07 -10.20 -21.61
CA PHE A 29 13.65 -10.36 -21.26
C PHE A 29 13.01 -11.59 -21.92
N GLU A 30 13.41 -11.94 -23.14
CA GLU A 30 12.89 -13.11 -23.84
C GLU A 30 13.32 -14.44 -23.20
N ASP A 31 14.38 -14.45 -22.38
CA ASP A 31 14.92 -15.65 -21.76
C ASP A 31 14.26 -15.97 -20.40
N ASP A 32 13.90 -14.95 -19.61
CA ASP A 32 13.36 -15.14 -18.25
C ASP A 32 12.11 -14.32 -17.90
N GLY A 33 11.61 -13.51 -18.83
CA GLY A 33 10.43 -12.67 -18.64
C GLY A 33 10.64 -11.50 -17.69
N VAL A 34 11.90 -11.16 -17.35
CA VAL A 34 12.22 -10.06 -16.43
C VAL A 34 12.74 -8.86 -17.20
N HIS A 35 11.98 -7.76 -17.16
CA HIS A 35 12.44 -6.49 -17.72
C HIS A 35 13.57 -5.94 -16.86
N ARG A 36 14.75 -5.80 -17.46
CA ARG A 36 15.93 -5.19 -16.84
C ARG A 36 16.01 -3.72 -17.19
N CYS A 37 16.61 -2.95 -16.29
CA CYS A 37 16.67 -1.49 -16.42
C CYS A 37 17.97 -0.96 -15.81
N ASP A 38 18.40 0.21 -16.26
CA ASP A 38 19.40 1.01 -15.55
C ASP A 38 18.72 2.17 -14.80
N LEU A 39 17.65 2.71 -15.41
CA LEU A 39 16.80 3.79 -14.96
C LEU A 39 15.32 3.40 -15.04
N THR A 40 14.48 4.09 -14.26
CA THR A 40 13.02 3.88 -14.29
C THR A 40 12.40 4.10 -15.67
N SER A 41 12.98 4.99 -16.49
CA SER A 41 12.51 5.24 -17.86
C SER A 41 12.66 4.05 -18.82
N ASP A 42 13.48 3.06 -18.44
CA ASP A 42 13.69 1.86 -19.25
C ASP A 42 12.57 0.83 -19.00
N CYS A 43 11.73 1.07 -17.99
CA CYS A 43 10.63 0.19 -17.64
C CYS A 43 9.40 0.46 -18.51
N PRO A 44 8.65 -0.60 -18.84
CA PRO A 44 7.40 -0.44 -19.56
C PRO A 44 6.41 0.39 -18.75
N GLU A 45 5.58 1.15 -19.45
CA GLU A 45 4.43 1.81 -18.86
C GLU A 45 3.44 0.74 -18.35
N LEU A 46 2.90 0.96 -17.15
CA LEU A 46 1.93 0.06 -16.56
C LEU A 46 0.52 0.46 -17.04
N GLU A 47 -0.28 -0.52 -17.44
CA GLU A 47 -1.70 -0.30 -17.75
C GLU A 47 -2.50 0.05 -16.49
N ASP A 48 -2.04 -0.44 -15.33
CA ASP A 48 -2.64 -0.19 -14.03
C ASP A 48 -2.14 1.12 -13.42
N ASN A 49 -2.99 2.15 -13.44
CA ASN A 49 -2.67 3.50 -12.97
C ASN A 49 -2.48 3.58 -11.45
N ARG A 50 -2.74 2.50 -10.71
CA ARG A 50 -2.52 2.44 -9.27
C ARG A 50 -1.04 2.40 -8.92
N TYR A 51 -0.24 1.88 -9.85
CA TYR A 51 1.18 1.66 -9.64
C TYR A 51 2.02 2.47 -10.61
N VAL A 52 3.27 2.71 -10.21
CA VAL A 52 4.30 3.28 -11.08
C VAL A 52 5.39 2.25 -11.31
N ALA A 53 5.92 2.20 -12.52
CA ALA A 53 7.11 1.40 -12.77
C ALA A 53 8.31 2.02 -12.04
N VAL A 54 9.14 1.18 -11.44
CA VAL A 54 10.39 1.56 -10.78
C VAL A 54 11.52 0.62 -11.17
N CYS A 55 12.73 1.15 -11.25
CA CYS A 55 13.92 0.34 -11.49
C CYS A 55 14.63 0.02 -10.17
N VAL A 56 14.52 -1.23 -9.71
CA VAL A 56 15.00 -1.66 -8.38
C VAL A 56 16.11 -2.70 -8.49
N LEU A 57 17.06 -2.62 -7.56
CA LEU A 57 18.02 -3.70 -7.33
C LEU A 57 17.39 -4.68 -6.33
N PRO A 58 17.16 -5.96 -6.70
CA PRO A 58 16.63 -6.94 -5.76
C PRO A 58 17.51 -7.04 -4.50
N GLU A 59 16.90 -7.01 -3.31
CA GLU A 59 17.61 -6.93 -2.02
C GLU A 59 18.63 -8.06 -1.81
N GLN A 60 18.44 -9.19 -2.47
CA GLN A 60 19.26 -10.40 -2.35
C GLN A 60 20.50 -10.38 -3.26
N LEU A 61 20.65 -9.35 -4.11
CA LEU A 61 21.72 -9.28 -5.09
C LEU A 61 22.75 -8.20 -4.74
N SER A 62 24.01 -8.48 -5.09
CA SER A 62 25.11 -7.52 -4.89
C SER A 62 24.91 -6.26 -5.74
N ALA A 63 25.53 -5.14 -5.35
CA ALA A 63 25.45 -3.85 -6.04
C ALA A 63 25.89 -3.86 -7.53
N GLY A 64 26.50 -4.94 -8.03
CA GLY A 64 26.85 -5.13 -9.43
C GLY A 64 25.85 -5.98 -10.24
N ALA A 65 24.74 -6.42 -9.65
CA ALA A 65 23.72 -7.16 -10.36
C ALA A 65 22.82 -6.23 -11.20
N ALA A 66 22.23 -6.79 -12.26
CA ALA A 66 21.26 -6.07 -13.08
C ALA A 66 20.04 -5.69 -12.24
N LYS A 67 19.59 -4.44 -12.36
CA LYS A 67 18.32 -4.00 -11.79
C LYS A 67 17.18 -4.49 -12.67
N ILE A 68 16.00 -4.55 -12.08
CA ILE A 68 14.79 -5.04 -12.72
C ILE A 68 13.67 -4.02 -12.55
N CYS A 69 12.77 -4.00 -13.51
CA CYS A 69 11.54 -3.25 -13.42
C CYS A 69 10.58 -3.93 -12.46
N SER A 70 10.02 -3.14 -11.55
CA SER A 70 9.01 -3.56 -10.59
C SER A 70 7.92 -2.50 -10.51
N SER A 71 6.77 -2.84 -9.93
CA SER A 71 5.71 -1.89 -9.61
C SER A 71 5.89 -1.36 -8.19
N ASP A 72 5.66 -0.06 -8.02
CA ASP A 72 5.64 0.62 -6.73
C ASP A 72 4.36 1.45 -6.58
N TYR A 73 4.04 1.85 -5.36
CA TYR A 73 2.84 2.59 -4.99
C TYR A 73 3.13 4.01 -4.46
N ASP A 74 4.41 4.43 -4.46
CA ASP A 74 4.93 5.56 -3.69
C ASP A 74 4.54 6.97 -4.19
N THR A 75 3.38 7.18 -4.82
CA THR A 75 3.08 8.47 -5.47
C THR A 75 1.70 9.06 -5.25
N VAL A 76 0.78 8.36 -4.57
CA VAL A 76 -0.60 8.86 -4.44
C VAL A 76 -0.74 9.74 -3.18
N PRO A 77 -0.86 11.08 -3.32
CA PRO A 77 -1.07 11.95 -2.18
C PRO A 77 -2.48 11.75 -1.63
N CYS A 78 -2.62 11.71 -0.31
CA CYS A 78 -3.94 11.62 0.35
C CYS A 78 -4.27 12.87 1.17
N ALA A 79 -3.52 13.96 0.96
CA ALA A 79 -3.88 15.27 1.48
C ALA A 79 -4.91 15.94 0.56
N ALA A 80 -6.01 16.43 1.13
CA ALA A 80 -7.01 17.22 0.40
C ALA A 80 -6.40 18.46 -0.30
N THR A 81 -5.31 19.01 0.25
CA THR A 81 -4.58 20.16 -0.32
C THR A 81 -3.77 19.82 -1.57
N ALA A 82 -3.55 18.54 -1.87
CA ALA A 82 -2.91 18.10 -3.11
C ALA A 82 -3.86 18.21 -4.33
N TYR A 83 -5.16 18.43 -4.09
CA TYR A 83 -6.20 18.41 -5.12
C TYR A 83 -7.00 19.72 -5.17
N GLY A 84 -7.65 19.94 -6.32
CA GLY A 84 -8.54 21.10 -6.52
C GLY A 84 -9.83 21.00 -5.67
N PRO A 85 -10.54 22.12 -5.46
CA PRO A 85 -11.69 22.20 -4.55
C PRO A 85 -12.88 21.30 -4.93
N ASN A 86 -12.97 20.90 -6.21
CA ASN A 86 -14.05 20.04 -6.70
C ASN A 86 -13.72 18.54 -6.63
N HIS A 87 -12.50 18.18 -6.20
CA HIS A 87 -12.10 16.79 -6.09
C HIS A 87 -12.92 16.06 -5.01
N PRO A 88 -13.35 14.80 -5.21
CA PRO A 88 -14.14 14.06 -4.23
C PRO A 88 -13.51 14.05 -2.83
N LEU A 89 -12.20 13.75 -2.75
CA LEU A 89 -11.43 13.82 -1.49
C LEU A 89 -11.54 15.20 -0.82
N THR A 90 -11.31 16.28 -1.55
CA THR A 90 -11.30 17.64 -0.97
C THR A 90 -12.68 18.04 -0.45
N ARG A 91 -13.75 17.63 -1.15
CA ARG A 91 -15.13 17.91 -0.73
C ARG A 91 -15.53 17.12 0.51
N ALA A 92 -15.35 15.80 0.50
CA ALA A 92 -15.66 14.96 1.66
C ALA A 92 -14.82 15.35 2.88
N TYR A 93 -13.56 15.73 2.66
CA TYR A 93 -12.70 16.20 3.76
C TYR A 93 -13.18 17.54 4.32
N ALA A 94 -13.63 18.48 3.47
CA ALA A 94 -14.22 19.72 3.95
C ALA A 94 -15.52 19.48 4.74
N ASP A 95 -16.36 18.53 4.29
CA ASP A 95 -17.57 18.14 4.99
C ASP A 95 -17.25 17.58 6.40
N ALA A 96 -16.15 16.83 6.57
CA ALA A 96 -15.71 16.33 7.89
C ALA A 96 -15.41 17.47 8.86
N PHE A 97 -14.81 18.55 8.36
CA PHE A 97 -14.47 19.73 9.16
C PHE A 97 -15.67 20.62 9.47
N ASN A 98 -16.75 20.52 8.69
CA ASN A 98 -18.00 21.25 8.94
C ASN A 98 -18.82 20.61 10.06
N ASP A 99 -18.60 19.32 10.36
CA ASP A 99 -19.22 18.61 11.48
C ASP A 99 -18.17 17.85 12.30
N PRO A 100 -17.34 18.54 13.11
CA PRO A 100 -16.36 17.88 13.97
C PRO A 100 -17.02 17.14 15.14
N ALA A 101 -18.28 17.45 15.48
CA ALA A 101 -18.96 16.89 16.65
C ALA A 101 -19.20 15.37 16.50
N ARG A 102 -19.44 14.88 15.27
CA ARG A 102 -19.57 13.45 14.98
C ARG A 102 -18.34 12.65 15.42
N TYR A 103 -17.13 13.21 15.33
CA TYR A 103 -15.88 12.55 15.72
C TYR A 103 -15.62 12.59 17.23
N GLY A 104 -16.53 13.21 18.01
CA GLY A 104 -16.42 13.28 19.46
C GLY A 104 -16.76 11.97 20.17
N VAL A 105 -16.72 12.03 21.50
CA VAL A 105 -17.17 10.94 22.38
C VAL A 105 -18.63 10.62 22.08
N CYS A 106 -18.97 9.32 22.06
CA CYS A 106 -20.35 8.90 21.90
C CYS A 106 -21.24 9.46 23.03
N PRO A 107 -22.50 9.82 22.73
CA PRO A 107 -23.45 10.22 23.73
C PRO A 107 -23.76 9.03 24.65
N THR A 108 -24.31 9.32 25.82
CA THR A 108 -24.44 8.33 26.92
C THR A 108 -25.29 7.13 26.50
N GLU A 109 -26.30 7.36 25.68
CA GLU A 109 -27.21 6.35 25.14
C GLU A 109 -26.57 5.37 24.15
N LEU A 110 -25.38 5.67 23.62
CA LEU A 110 -24.63 4.80 22.71
C LEU A 110 -23.44 4.13 23.39
N LEU A 111 -23.21 4.35 24.69
CA LEU A 111 -22.14 3.65 25.39
C LEU A 111 -22.42 2.14 25.41
N GLY A 112 -21.36 1.36 25.19
CA GLY A 112 -21.42 -0.09 25.09
C GLY A 112 -21.56 -0.63 23.66
N SER A 113 -22.03 0.19 22.71
CA SER A 113 -22.18 -0.22 21.31
C SER A 113 -20.86 -0.19 20.53
N SER A 114 -20.84 -0.79 19.34
CA SER A 114 -19.67 -0.87 18.46
C SER A 114 -19.08 0.51 18.16
N GLY A 115 -17.79 0.71 18.39
CA GLY A 115 -17.15 2.01 18.14
C GLY A 115 -17.31 3.04 19.26
N CYS A 116 -18.02 2.70 20.34
CA CYS A 116 -18.17 3.54 21.51
C CYS A 116 -17.42 2.98 22.72
N GLY A 117 -17.18 3.83 23.73
CA GLY A 117 -16.64 3.38 25.01
C GLY A 117 -17.67 2.51 25.76
N PRO A 118 -17.24 1.76 26.80
CA PRO A 118 -18.14 0.87 27.54
C PRO A 118 -19.20 1.66 28.33
N SER A 119 -20.39 1.07 28.47
CA SER A 119 -21.40 1.55 29.40
C SER A 119 -21.03 1.19 30.84
N PRO A 120 -21.78 1.66 31.86
CA PRO A 120 -21.60 1.20 33.25
C PRO A 120 -21.71 -0.33 33.41
N ASP A 121 -22.46 -1.00 32.53
CA ASP A 121 -22.65 -2.45 32.53
C ASP A 121 -21.66 -3.19 31.59
N GLY A 122 -20.76 -2.45 30.94
CA GLY A 122 -19.78 -2.96 29.98
C GLY A 122 -20.18 -2.77 28.52
N CYS A 123 -19.62 -3.59 27.64
CA CYS A 123 -19.98 -3.61 26.22
C CYS A 123 -21.26 -4.43 25.99
N GLU A 124 -22.00 -4.12 24.92
CA GLU A 124 -23.16 -4.89 24.49
C GLU A 124 -22.79 -6.35 24.18
N ALA A 125 -23.80 -7.23 24.21
CA ALA A 125 -23.58 -8.66 24.03
C ALA A 125 -22.91 -8.98 22.69
N GLY A 126 -21.81 -9.74 22.73
CA GLY A 126 -21.00 -10.09 21.56
C GLY A 126 -19.82 -9.15 21.32
N LEU A 127 -19.77 -8.00 22.00
CA LEU A 127 -18.69 -7.04 21.89
C LEU A 127 -17.67 -7.19 23.03
N VAL A 128 -16.43 -6.84 22.75
CA VAL A 128 -15.33 -6.80 23.72
C VAL A 128 -14.61 -5.46 23.65
N LEU A 129 -14.01 -5.06 24.78
CA LEU A 129 -13.20 -3.85 24.83
C LEU A 129 -11.85 -4.10 24.17
N ASN A 130 -11.48 -3.31 23.16
CA ASN A 130 -10.15 -3.36 22.55
C ASN A 130 -9.12 -2.52 23.32
N VAL A 131 -7.89 -2.48 22.80
CA VAL A 131 -6.77 -1.73 23.39
C VAL A 131 -6.99 -0.21 23.45
N TYR A 132 -7.93 0.30 22.65
CA TYR A 132 -8.29 1.71 22.58
C TYR A 132 -9.49 2.06 23.47
N GLY A 133 -9.96 1.14 24.31
CA GLY A 133 -11.12 1.38 25.17
C GLY A 133 -12.43 1.49 24.38
N THR A 134 -12.48 0.89 23.18
CA THR A 134 -13.66 0.86 22.31
C THR A 134 -14.30 -0.53 22.38
N CYS A 135 -15.62 -0.60 22.49
CA CYS A 135 -16.38 -1.85 22.33
C CYS A 135 -16.39 -2.22 20.85
N ILE A 136 -15.93 -3.44 20.53
CA ILE A 136 -15.81 -3.93 19.15
C ILE A 136 -16.30 -5.37 19.03
N ASP A 137 -16.66 -5.77 17.82
CA ASP A 137 -16.83 -7.17 17.47
C ASP A 137 -15.49 -7.69 16.93
N PRO A 138 -14.78 -8.57 17.67
CA PRO A 138 -13.46 -9.05 17.27
C PRO A 138 -13.50 -10.03 16.10
N GLU A 139 -14.67 -10.58 15.75
CA GLU A 139 -14.85 -11.48 14.61
C GLU A 139 -15.17 -10.71 13.32
N VAL A 140 -15.81 -9.54 13.43
CA VAL A 140 -16.19 -8.70 12.28
C VAL A 140 -15.13 -7.66 11.96
N ASP A 141 -14.69 -6.88 12.95
CA ASP A 141 -13.72 -5.81 12.75
C ASP A 141 -12.77 -5.69 13.95
N PRO A 142 -11.73 -6.54 14.01
CA PRO A 142 -10.80 -6.56 15.13
C PRO A 142 -9.99 -5.26 15.27
N ASN A 143 -9.98 -4.40 14.24
CA ASN A 143 -9.24 -3.14 14.21
C ASN A 143 -10.17 -1.91 14.22
N ALA A 144 -11.42 -2.06 14.66
CA ALA A 144 -12.34 -0.95 14.81
C ALA A 144 -11.81 0.11 15.80
N ILE A 145 -11.94 1.38 15.44
CA ILE A 145 -11.47 2.52 16.22
C ILE A 145 -12.64 3.45 16.49
N GLY A 146 -12.93 3.70 17.76
CA GLY A 146 -13.93 4.72 18.13
C GLY A 146 -13.36 6.12 17.97
N ALA A 147 -14.00 6.97 17.17
CA ALA A 147 -13.52 8.32 16.90
C ALA A 147 -13.27 9.13 18.19
N GLY A 148 -14.15 9.02 19.18
CA GLY A 148 -14.02 9.70 20.47
C GLY A 148 -12.95 9.17 21.43
N GLN A 149 -12.23 8.11 21.07
CA GLN A 149 -11.15 7.53 21.90
C GLN A 149 -9.75 8.04 21.54
N LEU A 150 -9.61 8.72 20.40
CA LEU A 150 -8.36 9.30 19.95
C LEU A 150 -8.44 10.84 19.93
N PRO A 151 -7.30 11.56 19.92
CA PRO A 151 -7.29 13.01 19.71
C PRO A 151 -8.02 13.39 18.42
N LEU A 152 -8.81 14.47 18.46
CA LEU A 152 -9.63 14.89 17.31
C LEU A 152 -8.78 15.12 16.05
N GLU A 153 -7.58 15.67 16.20
CA GLU A 153 -6.64 15.89 15.10
C GLU A 153 -6.17 14.60 14.39
N ASP A 154 -6.25 13.45 15.07
CA ASP A 154 -5.87 12.15 14.52
C ASP A 154 -7.01 11.45 13.79
N VAL A 155 -8.27 11.80 14.07
CA VAL A 155 -9.46 11.13 13.49
C VAL A 155 -10.24 12.02 12.52
N LEU A 156 -10.17 13.34 12.65
CA LEU A 156 -10.97 14.28 11.89
C LEU A 156 -10.67 14.19 10.37
N GLY A 157 -11.63 13.60 9.65
CA GLY A 157 -11.51 13.33 8.21
C GLY A 157 -10.43 12.31 7.84
N GLN A 158 -9.95 11.50 8.80
CA GLN A 158 -9.01 10.42 8.53
C GLN A 158 -9.70 9.29 7.75
N ASP A 159 -10.93 8.96 8.11
CA ASP A 159 -11.82 8.03 7.39
C ASP A 159 -11.95 8.38 5.90
N VAL A 160 -12.11 9.66 5.57
CA VAL A 160 -12.18 10.18 4.21
C VAL A 160 -10.88 9.93 3.45
N LYS A 161 -9.74 10.17 4.09
CA LYS A 161 -8.43 9.96 3.48
C LYS A 161 -8.12 8.48 3.30
N ASP A 162 -8.49 7.65 4.28
CA ASP A 162 -8.32 6.21 4.22
C ASP A 162 -9.21 5.62 3.13
N GLN A 163 -10.51 5.96 3.08
CA GLN A 163 -11.40 5.50 2.02
C GLN A 163 -10.87 5.88 0.63
N PHE A 164 -10.33 7.09 0.47
CA PHE A 164 -9.72 7.47 -0.81
C PHE A 164 -8.58 6.52 -1.21
N CYS A 165 -7.69 6.19 -0.27
CA CYS A 165 -6.60 5.24 -0.53
C CYS A 165 -7.11 3.83 -0.81
N ARG A 166 -8.06 3.34 -0.03
CA ARG A 166 -8.68 2.02 -0.22
C ARG A 166 -9.36 1.90 -1.57
N SER A 167 -10.19 2.89 -1.92
CA SER A 167 -10.87 2.96 -3.22
C SER A 167 -9.85 3.08 -4.36
N TYR A 168 -8.83 3.92 -4.25
CA TYR A 168 -7.84 4.11 -5.32
C TYR A 168 -7.05 2.84 -5.60
N PHE A 169 -6.62 2.11 -4.56
CA PHE A 169 -5.87 0.87 -4.75
C PHE A 169 -6.77 -0.35 -4.96
N CYS A 170 -8.08 -0.23 -4.73
CA CYS A 170 -9.00 -1.34 -4.57
C CYS A 170 -8.47 -2.38 -3.55
N ASP A 171 -8.07 -1.88 -2.38
CA ASP A 171 -7.51 -2.70 -1.31
C ASP A 171 -7.73 -2.04 0.06
N GLU A 172 -8.50 -2.69 0.92
CA GLU A 172 -8.83 -2.23 2.29
C GLU A 172 -7.59 -1.96 3.16
N ARG A 173 -6.44 -2.54 2.79
CA ARG A 173 -5.19 -2.35 3.54
C ARG A 173 -4.52 -1.03 3.23
N PHE A 174 -4.89 -0.31 2.17
CA PHE A 174 -4.27 0.99 1.88
C PHE A 174 -4.92 2.11 2.69
N VAL A 175 -4.10 2.86 3.43
CA VAL A 175 -4.53 3.95 4.32
C VAL A 175 -3.70 5.20 4.08
N CYS A 176 -4.18 6.34 4.55
CA CYS A 176 -3.46 7.60 4.45
C CYS A 176 -2.49 7.79 5.62
N SER A 177 -1.19 7.81 5.32
CA SER A 177 -0.14 8.04 6.31
C SER A 177 0.27 9.50 6.37
N HIS A 178 0.21 10.10 7.56
CA HIS A 178 0.74 11.44 7.82
C HIS A 178 2.27 11.49 7.99
N ARG A 179 3.02 10.54 7.39
CA ARG A 179 4.49 10.51 7.52
C ARG A 179 5.15 11.55 6.60
N GLY A 180 5.80 12.55 7.21
CA GLY A 180 6.55 13.58 6.48
C GLY A 180 5.72 14.83 6.18
N SER A 181 6.12 15.59 5.16
CA SER A 181 5.46 16.86 4.80
C SER A 181 4.23 16.70 3.91
N GLN A 182 4.02 15.52 3.33
CA GLN A 182 2.92 15.23 2.42
C GLN A 182 2.32 13.85 2.74
N PRO A 183 1.07 13.79 3.24
CA PRO A 183 0.37 12.53 3.44
C PRO A 183 0.26 11.71 2.15
N ARG A 184 0.54 10.41 2.23
CA ARG A 184 0.49 9.46 1.11
C ARG A 184 -0.28 8.20 1.44
N CYS A 185 -0.90 7.61 0.42
CA CYS A 185 -1.48 6.28 0.51
C CYS A 185 -0.38 5.23 0.63
N VAL A 186 -0.47 4.37 1.63
CA VAL A 186 0.47 3.28 1.89
C VAL A 186 -0.28 2.07 2.45
N PRO A 187 0.28 0.85 2.34
CA PRO A 187 -0.21 -0.28 3.11
C PRO A 187 -0.19 0.02 4.60
N CYS A 188 -1.27 -0.34 5.29
CA CYS A 188 -1.38 -0.18 6.71
C CYS A 188 -0.45 -1.15 7.45
N ASP A 189 -0.03 -0.72 8.63
CA ASP A 189 0.85 -1.43 9.54
C ASP A 189 0.10 -1.55 10.88
N PRO A 190 -0.23 -2.78 11.34
CA PRO A 190 -1.01 -2.98 12.55
C PRO A 190 -0.27 -2.49 13.82
N ASP A 191 1.05 -2.32 13.75
CA ASP A 191 1.86 -1.83 14.86
C ASP A 191 1.99 -0.30 14.87
N ARG A 192 1.35 0.40 13.93
CA ARG A 192 1.36 1.86 13.84
C ARG A 192 0.09 2.49 14.36
N TYR A 193 0.26 3.74 14.79
CA TYR A 193 -0.84 4.59 15.18
C TYR A 193 -1.75 4.89 13.98
N PHE A 194 -3.08 4.92 14.19
CA PHE A 194 -4.10 5.04 13.15
C PHE A 194 -3.79 6.11 12.09
N SER A 195 -3.61 7.37 12.50
CA SER A 195 -3.31 8.50 11.60
C SER A 195 -1.93 8.41 10.91
N ARG A 196 -1.09 7.43 11.25
CA ARG A 196 0.30 7.26 10.81
C ARG A 196 0.54 5.92 10.11
N ALA A 197 -0.41 5.52 9.26
CA ALA A 197 -0.48 4.22 8.60
C ALA A 197 -0.93 3.05 9.50
N GLY A 198 -1.61 3.32 10.62
CA GLY A 198 -2.18 2.24 11.43
C GLY A 198 -3.34 1.58 10.70
N CYS A 199 -3.45 0.26 10.81
CA CYS A 199 -4.64 -0.45 10.31
C CYS A 199 -5.85 -0.13 11.22
N GLY A 200 -7.01 0.13 10.61
CA GLY A 200 -8.26 0.25 11.36
C GLY A 200 -9.38 0.90 10.56
N THR A 201 -10.61 0.73 11.05
CA THR A 201 -11.81 1.33 10.48
C THR A 201 -12.40 2.26 11.52
N LEU A 202 -12.66 3.51 11.12
CA LEU A 202 -13.22 4.50 12.04
C LEU A 202 -14.72 4.30 12.24
N TYR A 203 -15.12 4.20 13.50
CA TYR A 203 -16.51 4.22 13.92
C TYR A 203 -16.83 5.59 14.50
N VAL A 204 -17.96 6.13 14.07
CA VAL A 204 -18.45 7.46 14.38
C VAL A 204 -19.83 7.27 14.98
N GLN A 205 -20.00 7.67 16.24
CA GLN A 205 -21.30 7.62 16.93
C GLN A 205 -21.95 6.22 16.92
N GLY A 206 -21.18 5.17 17.21
CA GLY A 206 -21.72 3.81 17.35
C GLY A 206 -21.80 2.99 16.06
N GLU A 207 -21.41 3.57 14.91
CA GLU A 207 -21.53 2.95 13.60
C GLU A 207 -20.26 3.14 12.77
N VAL A 208 -20.00 2.27 11.80
CA VAL A 208 -18.93 2.48 10.80
C VAL A 208 -19.17 3.82 10.10
N SER A 209 -18.12 4.62 9.90
CA SER A 209 -18.28 5.89 9.20
C SER A 209 -18.92 5.69 7.82
N SER A 210 -19.97 6.45 7.52
CA SER A 210 -20.72 6.44 6.25
C SER A 210 -19.88 6.78 5.01
N VAL A 211 -18.66 7.26 5.23
CA VAL A 211 -17.65 7.51 4.21
C VAL A 211 -17.10 6.21 3.62
N TYR A 212 -16.98 5.17 4.44
CA TYR A 212 -16.49 3.88 3.98
C TYR A 212 -17.53 3.26 3.04
N LEU A 213 -17.08 2.96 1.82
CA LEU A 213 -17.88 2.28 0.80
C LEU A 213 -17.23 0.93 0.52
N ASP A 214 -18.04 0.00 0.02
CA ASP A 214 -17.54 -1.28 -0.49
C ASP A 214 -16.55 -1.03 -1.64
N VAL A 215 -15.28 -1.34 -1.37
CA VAL A 215 -14.16 -1.10 -2.28
C VAL A 215 -14.23 -2.00 -3.49
N GLU A 216 -14.74 -3.24 -3.37
CA GLU A 216 -14.88 -4.13 -4.53
C GLU A 216 -15.95 -3.62 -5.51
N ALA A 217 -16.99 -2.97 -4.98
CA ALA A 217 -18.08 -2.42 -5.79
C ALA A 217 -17.78 -1.02 -6.35
N THR A 218 -16.99 -0.20 -5.65
CA THR A 218 -16.85 1.24 -5.95
C THR A 218 -15.42 1.72 -6.19
N GLY A 219 -14.42 0.87 -5.91
CA GLY A 219 -13.01 1.18 -6.06
C GLY A 219 -12.51 1.08 -7.50
N ASN A 220 -11.26 1.50 -7.70
CA ASN A 220 -10.52 1.44 -8.94
C ASN A 220 -9.93 0.02 -9.16
N CYS A 221 -10.79 -0.99 -9.13
CA CYS A 221 -10.34 -2.39 -9.21
C CYS A 221 -9.82 -2.78 -10.60
N ALA A 222 -10.20 -2.02 -11.64
CA ALA A 222 -9.70 -2.16 -13.00
C ALA A 222 -8.37 -1.40 -13.23
N GLY A 223 -7.96 -0.52 -12.32
CA GLY A 223 -6.71 0.24 -12.44
C GLY A 223 -6.74 1.32 -13.53
N ASP A 224 -7.91 1.82 -13.90
CA ASP A 224 -8.10 2.79 -14.99
C ASP A 224 -8.81 4.08 -14.56
N LEU A 225 -9.30 4.16 -13.32
CA LEU A 225 -10.00 5.34 -12.81
C LEU A 225 -9.02 6.43 -12.38
N PRO A 226 -9.16 7.67 -12.88
CA PRO A 226 -8.36 8.79 -12.39
C PRO A 226 -8.80 9.22 -10.98
N THR A 227 -7.93 9.91 -10.24
CA THR A 227 -8.18 10.26 -8.83
C THR A 227 -9.46 11.06 -8.60
N ASN A 228 -9.87 11.88 -9.59
CA ASN A 228 -11.08 12.71 -9.53
C ASN A 228 -12.39 11.93 -9.74
N GLU A 229 -12.32 10.65 -10.10
CA GLU A 229 -13.47 9.75 -10.25
C GLU A 229 -13.60 8.75 -9.09
N ILE A 230 -12.66 8.77 -8.15
CA ILE A 230 -12.70 7.91 -6.96
C ILE A 230 -13.92 8.24 -6.11
N GLN A 231 -14.68 7.19 -5.77
CA GLN A 231 -15.87 7.28 -4.94
C GLN A 231 -15.50 7.28 -3.47
N ILE A 232 -16.13 8.20 -2.75
CA ILE A 232 -16.04 8.37 -1.30
C ILE A 232 -17.47 8.59 -0.82
N GLY A 233 -17.86 7.94 0.28
CA GLY A 233 -19.16 8.11 0.88
C GLY A 233 -19.38 9.55 1.35
N ARG A 234 -20.61 9.85 1.77
CA ARG A 234 -20.97 11.18 2.27
C ARG A 234 -21.16 11.13 3.77
N LEU A 235 -20.71 12.21 4.40
CA LEU A 235 -20.83 12.44 5.83
C LEU A 235 -22.26 12.84 6.20
#